data_AF-A0A7W9GWX6-F1
#
_entry.id   AF-A0A7W9GWX6-F1
#
_cell.length_a   1.000
_cell.length_b   1.000
_cell.length_c   1.000
_cell.angle_alpha   90.00
_cell.angle_beta   90.00
_cell.angle_gamma   90.00
#
_symmetry.space_group_name_H-M   'P 1'
#
loop_
_entity.id
_entity.type
_entity.pdbx_description
1 polymer ?
#
loop_
_entity_poly.entity_id
_entity_poly.type
_entity_poly.pdbx_seq_one_letter_code
_entity_poly.pdbx_strand_id
1 'polypeptide(L)'
;MSASSGRGNADRELVAVARGGTSGIDVSDWAGRQLRPDQVELLASLPHPVTLDVDGFGPVLFCHGTPRDDDEVVLVDSSLARWAEVLSTVPPDVRTVVCGHTHMPFQRLVDRRLVVNPGSAGMPYGRPGPHWALLRDGVVTLRATAADLEALADAVVAASAYPARAEWADAYARTVHSDAEALTVFAPRDGREATRR
;
A
#
# COMPACT_ATOMS: atom_id res chain seq x y z
N MET A 1 -19.02 10.81 -10.77
CA MET A 1 -18.00 10.41 -9.77
C MET A 1 -16.70 10.21 -10.54
N SER A 2 -15.66 10.96 -10.20
CA SER A 2 -14.31 10.75 -10.77
C SER A 2 -13.56 9.79 -9.87
N ALA A 3 -12.83 8.84 -10.43
CA ALA A 3 -11.92 7.94 -9.71
C ALA A 3 -10.50 8.21 -10.19
N SER A 4 -9.55 8.27 -9.25
CA SER A 4 -8.14 8.45 -9.54
C SER A 4 -7.36 7.29 -8.94
N SER A 5 -6.36 6.81 -9.68
CA SER A 5 -5.48 5.72 -9.26
C SER A 5 -4.03 6.19 -9.37
N GLY A 6 -3.22 5.86 -8.37
CA GLY A 6 -1.76 6.04 -8.41
C GLY A 6 -1.06 4.70 -8.57
N ARG A 7 0.20 4.73 -9.00
CA ARG A 7 1.04 3.54 -9.18
C ARG A 7 1.70 3.13 -7.87
N GLY A 8 1.70 1.83 -7.57
CA GLY A 8 2.57 1.19 -6.58
C GLY A 8 3.69 0.36 -7.19
N ASN A 9 4.57 -0.18 -6.35
CA ASN A 9 5.70 -0.99 -6.81
C ASN A 9 5.21 -2.25 -7.54
N ALA A 10 4.15 -2.89 -7.05
CA ALA A 10 3.54 -4.05 -7.68
C ALA A 10 3.06 -3.74 -9.11
N ASP A 11 2.43 -2.59 -9.37
CA ASP A 11 1.99 -2.22 -10.73
C ASP A 11 3.18 -2.11 -11.69
N ARG A 12 4.26 -1.44 -11.26
CA ARG A 12 5.49 -1.29 -12.02
C ARG A 12 6.18 -2.64 -12.28
N GLU A 13 6.24 -3.51 -11.27
CA GLU A 13 6.79 -4.87 -11.37
C GLU A 13 5.99 -5.74 -12.35
N LEU A 14 4.65 -5.71 -12.27
CA LEU A 14 3.79 -6.45 -13.18
C LEU A 14 3.97 -6.00 -14.63
N VAL A 15 4.12 -4.69 -14.87
CA VAL A 15 4.45 -4.15 -16.20
C VAL A 15 5.82 -4.65 -16.68
N ALA A 16 6.83 -4.69 -15.80
CA ALA A 16 8.16 -5.20 -16.14
C ALA A 16 8.11 -6.70 -16.51
N VAL A 17 7.39 -7.51 -15.72
CA VAL A 17 7.16 -8.94 -16.00
C VAL A 17 6.44 -9.13 -17.34
N ALA A 18 5.36 -8.38 -17.58
CA ALA A 18 4.60 -8.46 -18.83
C ALA A 18 5.45 -8.11 -20.07
N ARG A 19 6.49 -7.29 -19.88
CA ARG A 19 7.46 -6.89 -20.92
C ARG A 19 8.69 -7.81 -20.99
N GLY A 20 8.65 -8.98 -20.35
CA GLY A 20 9.68 -10.01 -20.44
C GLY A 20 10.70 -10.02 -19.29
N GLY A 21 10.51 -9.19 -18.25
CA GLY A 21 11.31 -9.21 -17.04
C GLY A 21 10.86 -10.25 -16.01
N THR A 22 11.37 -10.10 -14.79
CA THR A 22 10.94 -10.85 -13.59
C THR A 22 10.94 -9.90 -12.39
N SER A 23 10.02 -10.14 -11.47
CA SER A 23 9.93 -9.51 -10.14
C SER A 23 10.71 -10.29 -9.07
N GLY A 24 11.04 -11.56 -9.33
CA GLY A 24 11.60 -12.49 -8.33
C GLY A 24 10.59 -13.01 -7.31
N ILE A 25 9.30 -12.68 -7.46
CA ILE A 25 8.20 -13.14 -6.62
C ILE A 25 7.23 -13.96 -7.48
N ASP A 26 7.04 -15.23 -7.16
CA ASP A 26 6.29 -16.18 -8.00
C ASP A 26 4.86 -15.70 -8.35
N VAL A 27 4.12 -15.15 -7.38
CA VAL A 27 2.75 -14.66 -7.62
C VAL A 27 2.74 -13.42 -8.53
N SER A 28 3.70 -12.51 -8.38
CA SER A 28 3.84 -11.31 -9.21
C SER A 28 4.28 -11.69 -10.63
N ASP A 29 5.22 -12.62 -10.76
CA ASP A 29 5.67 -13.17 -12.03
C ASP A 29 4.55 -13.89 -12.78
N TRP A 30 3.75 -14.68 -12.07
CA TRP A 30 2.56 -15.30 -12.65
C TRP A 30 1.54 -14.25 -13.09
N ALA A 31 1.20 -13.29 -12.22
CA ALA A 31 0.19 -12.27 -12.47
C ALA A 31 0.57 -11.35 -13.64
N GLY A 32 1.83 -10.93 -13.74
CA GLY A 32 2.30 -10.08 -14.83
C GLY A 32 2.17 -10.76 -16.19
N ARG A 33 2.38 -12.08 -16.25
CA ARG A 33 2.17 -12.90 -17.47
C ARG A 33 0.70 -13.10 -17.82
N GLN A 34 -0.24 -12.83 -16.92
CA GLN A 34 -1.67 -12.91 -17.20
C GLN A 34 -2.25 -11.61 -17.78
N LEU A 35 -1.49 -10.50 -17.73
CA LEU A 35 -2.01 -9.20 -18.16
C LEU A 35 -2.19 -9.12 -19.68
N ARG A 36 -3.34 -8.59 -20.09
CA ARG A 36 -3.58 -8.20 -21.49
C ARG A 36 -2.83 -6.91 -21.83
N PRO A 37 -2.53 -6.65 -23.12
CA PRO A 37 -1.85 -5.42 -23.53
C PRO A 37 -2.52 -4.13 -23.04
N ASP A 38 -3.85 -4.06 -23.05
CA ASP A 38 -4.59 -2.88 -22.56
C ASP A 38 -4.41 -2.65 -21.06
N GLN A 39 -4.28 -3.73 -20.27
CA GLN A 39 -4.04 -3.64 -18.83
C GLN A 39 -2.60 -3.22 -18.52
N VAL A 40 -1.63 -3.70 -19.31
CA VAL A 40 -0.23 -3.30 -19.18
C VAL A 40 -0.08 -1.80 -19.43
N GLU A 41 -0.69 -1.28 -20.49
CA GLU A 41 -0.62 0.16 -20.80
C GLU A 41 -1.36 1.01 -19.76
N LEU A 42 -2.49 0.52 -19.22
CA LEU A 42 -3.16 1.17 -18.10
C LEU A 42 -2.23 1.29 -16.89
N LEU A 43 -1.64 0.18 -16.41
CA LEU A 43 -0.74 0.18 -15.26
C LEU A 43 0.52 1.02 -15.49
N ALA A 44 1.09 0.97 -16.69
CA ALA A 44 2.26 1.75 -17.07
C ALA A 44 1.99 3.27 -17.08
N SER A 45 0.74 3.68 -17.31
CA SER A 45 0.32 5.08 -17.32
C SER A 45 0.03 5.67 -15.94
N LEU A 46 -0.05 4.85 -14.88
CA LEU A 46 -0.41 5.32 -13.55
C LEU A 46 0.65 6.29 -13.01
N PRO A 47 0.25 7.46 -12.48
CA PRO A 47 1.17 8.45 -11.93
C PRO A 47 1.70 8.04 -10.57
N HIS A 48 2.90 8.52 -10.23
CA HIS A 48 3.46 8.44 -8.88
C HIS A 48 4.43 9.61 -8.63
N PRO A 49 4.26 10.39 -7.54
CA PRO A 49 3.04 10.53 -6.74
C PRO A 49 1.93 11.27 -7.51
N VAL A 50 0.73 11.38 -6.92
CA VAL A 50 -0.35 12.24 -7.45
C VAL A 50 -0.89 13.14 -6.34
N THR A 51 -1.16 14.41 -6.66
CA THR A 51 -1.80 15.36 -5.74
C THR A 51 -3.21 15.66 -6.23
N LEU A 52 -4.19 15.57 -5.34
CA LEU A 52 -5.59 15.85 -5.64
C LEU A 52 -6.15 16.82 -4.60
N ASP A 53 -7.01 17.74 -5.03
CA ASP A 53 -7.80 18.54 -4.12
C ASP A 53 -8.91 17.67 -3.51
N VAL A 54 -8.90 17.56 -2.18
CA VAL A 54 -9.89 16.81 -1.40
C VAL A 54 -10.66 17.77 -0.51
N ASP A 55 -11.99 17.67 -0.53
CA ASP A 55 -12.86 18.56 0.21
C ASP A 55 -12.57 18.52 1.73
N GLY A 56 -12.42 19.70 2.32
CA GLY A 56 -11.99 19.89 3.70
C GLY A 56 -10.49 19.66 3.99
N PHE A 57 -9.69 19.24 3.01
CA PHE A 57 -8.23 19.04 3.16
C PHE A 57 -7.40 19.95 2.25
N GLY A 58 -7.96 20.42 1.13
CA GLY A 58 -7.18 21.07 0.07
C GLY A 58 -6.30 20.05 -0.64
N PRO A 59 -5.05 20.39 -1.02
CA PRO A 59 -4.18 19.47 -1.73
C PRO A 59 -3.72 18.31 -0.82
N VAL A 60 -4.05 17.09 -1.24
CA VAL A 60 -3.63 15.83 -0.60
C VAL A 60 -2.73 15.08 -1.56
N LEU A 61 -1.53 14.71 -1.11
CA LEU A 61 -0.59 13.90 -1.89
C LEU A 61 -0.82 12.42 -1.60
N PHE A 62 -0.97 11.63 -2.66
CA PHE A 62 -1.12 10.18 -2.62
C PHE A 62 0.13 9.54 -3.22
N CYS A 63 0.73 8.61 -2.49
CA CYS A 63 1.86 7.80 -2.92
C CYS A 63 1.71 6.35 -2.42
N HIS A 64 2.44 5.41 -3.03
CA HIS A 64 2.43 4.02 -2.55
C HIS A 64 3.39 3.81 -1.38
N GLY A 65 4.70 3.89 -1.61
CA GLY A 65 5.71 3.92 -0.54
C GLY A 65 5.85 5.32 0.03
N THR A 66 6.80 6.08 -0.50
CA THR A 66 7.00 7.49 -0.17
C THR A 66 6.75 8.37 -1.40
N PRO A 67 6.68 9.71 -1.25
CA PRO A 67 6.52 10.63 -2.39
C PRO A 67 7.69 10.64 -3.37
N ARG A 68 8.84 10.07 -3.00
CA ARG A 68 10.05 10.03 -3.84
C ARG A 68 10.32 8.66 -4.47
N ASP A 69 9.78 7.59 -3.90
CA ASP A 69 10.05 6.22 -4.32
C ASP A 69 8.90 5.27 -3.90
N ASP A 70 8.41 4.47 -4.84
CA ASP A 70 7.33 3.50 -4.59
C ASP A 70 7.80 2.22 -3.88
N ASP A 71 9.11 1.94 -3.80
CA ASP A 71 9.68 0.82 -3.01
C ASP A 71 10.11 1.20 -1.60
N GLU A 72 10.18 2.50 -1.32
CA GLU A 72 10.72 2.99 -0.08
C GLU A 72 9.76 2.76 1.09
N VAL A 73 10.30 2.18 2.16
CA VAL A 73 9.55 1.90 3.38
C VAL A 73 9.68 3.06 4.35
N VAL A 74 8.53 3.47 4.90
CA VAL A 74 8.41 4.29 6.10
C VAL A 74 7.30 3.70 6.99
N LEU A 75 7.51 3.74 8.30
CA LEU A 75 6.67 3.08 9.31
C LEU A 75 6.06 4.10 10.28
N VAL A 76 4.99 3.69 10.95
CA VAL A 76 4.31 4.54 11.95
C VAL A 76 5.25 4.99 13.06
N ASP A 77 6.27 4.20 13.39
CA ASP A 77 7.25 4.46 14.44
C ASP A 77 8.59 4.98 13.90
N SER A 78 8.68 5.37 12.61
CA SER A 78 9.90 5.94 12.04
C SER A 78 10.33 7.21 12.77
N SER A 79 11.65 7.41 12.84
CA SER A 79 12.22 8.60 13.47
C SER A 79 11.77 9.86 12.74
N LEU A 80 11.75 11.01 13.43
CA LEU A 80 11.41 12.28 12.80
C LEU A 80 12.39 12.65 11.68
N ALA A 81 13.67 12.25 11.80
CA ALA A 81 14.67 12.46 10.76
C ALA A 81 14.33 11.66 9.49
N ARG A 82 13.95 10.39 9.65
CA ARG A 82 13.52 9.53 8.54
C ARG A 82 12.28 10.08 7.85
N TRP A 83 11.30 10.52 8.64
CA TRP A 83 10.11 11.18 8.11
C TRP A 83 10.42 12.49 7.35
N ALA A 84 11.32 13.32 7.88
CA ALA A 84 11.74 14.54 7.21
C ALA A 84 12.45 14.25 5.87
N GLU A 85 13.26 13.19 5.83
CA GLU A 85 13.95 12.73 4.62
C GLU A 85 12.96 12.32 3.52
N VAL A 86 12.03 11.39 3.84
CA VAL A 86 11.10 10.85 2.84
C VAL A 86 10.06 11.87 2.37
N LEU A 87 9.77 12.89 3.19
CA LEU A 87 8.84 13.97 2.85
C LEU A 87 9.53 15.23 2.28
N SER A 88 10.83 15.16 1.98
CA SER A 88 11.65 16.30 1.54
C SER A 88 11.21 16.90 0.19
N THR A 89 10.61 16.09 -0.68
CA THR A 89 10.11 16.53 -2.00
C THR A 89 8.68 17.07 -1.96
N VAL A 90 7.99 16.95 -0.83
CA VAL A 90 6.58 17.33 -0.72
C VAL A 90 6.46 18.86 -0.60
N PRO A 91 5.62 19.51 -1.41
CA PRO A 91 5.41 20.96 -1.34
C PRO A 91 4.95 21.46 0.05
N PRO A 92 5.36 22.66 0.50
CA PRO A 92 5.02 23.17 1.84
C PRO A 92 3.52 23.35 2.11
N ASP A 93 2.73 23.58 1.07
CA ASP A 93 1.26 23.75 1.11
C ASP A 93 0.51 22.42 1.20
N VAL A 94 1.14 21.29 0.87
CA VAL A 94 0.57 19.95 1.10
C VAL A 94 0.68 19.62 2.58
N ARG A 95 -0.48 19.57 3.24
CA ARG A 95 -0.64 19.31 4.69
C ARG A 95 -1.02 17.87 5.01
N THR A 96 -1.47 17.11 4.01
CA THR A 96 -1.89 15.71 4.17
C THR A 96 -1.23 14.84 3.13
N VAL A 97 -0.66 13.72 3.59
CA VAL A 97 -0.04 12.70 2.73
C VAL A 97 -0.71 11.36 3.03
N VAL A 98 -1.20 10.69 1.99
CA VAL A 98 -1.70 9.32 2.07
C VAL A 98 -0.67 8.41 1.44
N CYS A 99 -0.08 7.53 2.25
CA CYS A 99 0.83 6.48 1.81
C CYS A 99 0.20 5.09 1.98
N GLY A 100 0.86 4.06 1.48
CA GLY A 100 0.45 2.65 1.57
C GLY A 100 1.65 1.76 1.84
N HIS A 101 1.88 0.77 0.97
CA HIS A 101 3.03 -0.14 0.94
C HIS A 101 3.18 -1.12 2.10
N THR A 102 3.02 -0.66 3.35
CA THR A 102 3.25 -1.45 4.56
C THR A 102 2.00 -2.13 5.08
N HIS A 103 0.84 -1.83 4.49
CA HIS A 103 -0.46 -2.47 4.72
C HIS A 103 -1.01 -2.36 6.16
N MET A 104 -0.32 -1.66 7.06
CA MET A 104 -0.76 -1.36 8.42
C MET A 104 -1.50 -0.01 8.46
N PRO A 105 -2.76 0.03 8.91
CA PRO A 105 -3.50 1.28 9.00
C PRO A 105 -2.96 2.17 10.12
N PHE A 106 -2.65 3.44 9.82
CA PHE A 106 -2.26 4.44 10.83
C PHE A 106 -2.60 5.89 10.43
N GLN A 107 -2.66 6.75 11.43
CA GLN A 107 -2.64 8.21 11.27
C GLN A 107 -1.54 8.77 12.17
N ARG A 108 -0.68 9.64 11.64
CA ARG A 108 0.45 10.22 12.37
C ARG A 108 0.64 11.68 12.02
N LEU A 109 0.85 12.51 13.04
CA LEU A 109 1.33 13.87 12.83
C LEU A 109 2.87 13.88 12.70
N VAL A 110 3.37 14.42 11.59
CA VAL A 110 4.78 14.43 11.22
C VAL A 110 5.16 15.84 10.78
N ASP A 111 5.88 16.58 11.64
CA ASP A 111 6.18 18.02 11.46
C ASP A 111 5.02 18.80 10.80
N ARG A 112 3.90 18.89 11.52
CA ARG A 112 2.71 19.65 11.10
C ARG A 112 1.98 19.11 9.85
N ARG A 113 2.39 17.96 9.30
CA ARG A 113 1.68 17.22 8.25
C ARG A 113 0.96 16.00 8.83
N LEU A 114 -0.25 15.76 8.37
CA LEU A 114 -0.97 14.52 8.65
C LEU A 114 -0.55 13.45 7.65
N VAL A 115 0.04 12.35 8.12
CA VAL A 115 0.32 11.17 7.30
C VAL A 115 -0.69 10.08 7.63
N VAL A 116 -1.30 9.52 6.58
CA VAL A 116 -2.32 8.48 6.68
C VAL A 116 -1.85 7.26 5.89
N ASN A 117 -1.89 6.10 6.52
CA ASN A 117 -1.89 4.83 5.80
C ASN A 117 -3.25 4.18 5.98
N PRO A 118 -4.01 3.91 4.91
CA PRO A 118 -5.35 3.32 5.03
C PRO A 118 -5.31 1.83 5.40
N GLY A 119 -4.13 1.20 5.41
CA GLY A 119 -3.97 -0.25 5.48
C GLY A 119 -4.06 -0.88 4.09
N SER A 120 -4.43 -2.16 4.05
CA SER A 120 -4.60 -2.90 2.80
C SER A 120 -5.99 -3.53 2.70
N ALA A 121 -6.56 -3.46 1.50
CA ALA A 121 -7.83 -4.12 1.19
C ALA A 121 -7.65 -5.64 0.96
N GLY A 122 -6.50 -6.06 0.42
CA GLY A 122 -6.26 -7.44 -0.01
C GLY A 122 -5.25 -8.23 0.82
N MET A 123 -4.38 -7.55 1.57
CA MET A 123 -3.34 -8.16 2.40
C MET A 123 -3.18 -7.37 3.71
N PRO A 124 -4.22 -7.33 4.57
CA PRO A 124 -4.24 -6.47 5.75
C PRO A 124 -3.29 -6.95 6.85
N TYR A 125 -2.66 -5.99 7.53
CA TYR A 125 -2.08 -6.20 8.86
C TYR A 125 -2.91 -5.50 9.93
N GLY A 126 -2.94 -6.07 11.13
CA GLY A 126 -3.68 -5.54 12.28
C GLY A 126 -4.99 -6.28 12.51
N ARG A 127 -6.12 -5.67 12.13
CA ARG A 127 -7.45 -6.25 12.37
C ARG A 127 -7.90 -7.15 11.20
N PRO A 128 -8.87 -8.05 11.41
CA PRO A 128 -9.45 -8.82 10.32
C PRO A 128 -10.13 -7.95 9.26
N GLY A 129 -9.99 -8.34 7.99
CA GLY A 129 -10.75 -7.82 6.86
C GLY A 129 -10.11 -6.64 6.10
N PRO A 130 -10.72 -6.21 4.99
CA PRO A 130 -10.20 -5.13 4.13
C PRO A 130 -10.17 -3.79 4.86
N HIS A 131 -9.02 -3.11 4.87
CA HIS A 131 -8.87 -1.77 5.44
C HIS A 131 -8.90 -0.68 4.37
N TRP A 132 -9.42 0.48 4.76
CA TRP A 132 -9.52 1.68 3.93
C TRP A 132 -9.66 2.94 4.79
N ALA A 133 -9.48 4.12 4.19
CA ALA A 133 -9.70 5.40 4.87
C ALA A 133 -10.79 6.22 4.19
N LEU A 134 -11.62 6.89 4.99
CA LEU A 134 -12.54 7.93 4.54
C LEU A 134 -11.96 9.29 4.89
N LEU A 135 -11.64 10.09 3.86
CA LEU A 135 -11.28 11.50 4.00
C LEU A 135 -12.51 12.32 3.65
N ARG A 136 -13.08 13.03 4.62
CA ARG A 136 -14.27 13.84 4.40
C ARG A 136 -14.34 14.99 5.41
N ASP A 137 -14.67 16.19 4.95
CA ASP A 137 -14.92 17.36 5.80
C ASP A 137 -13.76 17.65 6.77
N GLY A 138 -12.51 17.45 6.32
CA GLY A 138 -11.29 17.63 7.13
C GLY A 138 -11.02 16.54 8.16
N VAL A 139 -11.80 15.46 8.17
CA VAL A 139 -11.67 14.33 9.10
C VAL A 139 -11.23 13.07 8.36
N VAL A 140 -10.22 12.39 8.91
CA VAL A 140 -9.79 11.07 8.44
C VAL A 140 -10.36 9.99 9.35
N THR A 141 -11.13 9.06 8.80
CA THR A 141 -11.60 7.86 9.51
C THR A 141 -10.96 6.62 8.91
N LEU A 142 -10.13 5.91 9.68
CA LEU A 142 -9.69 4.57 9.31
C LEU A 142 -10.85 3.58 9.51
N ARG A 143 -11.10 2.74 8.52
CA ARG A 143 -12.21 1.80 8.49
C ARG A 143 -11.72 0.43 8.06
N ALA A 144 -12.45 -0.58 8.52
CA ALA A 144 -12.34 -1.94 8.04
C ALA A 144 -13.73 -2.42 7.65
N THR A 145 -13.81 -3.21 6.59
CA THR A 145 -15.05 -3.89 6.20
C THR A 145 -15.10 -5.24 6.89
N ALA A 146 -16.18 -5.50 7.63
CA ALA A 146 -16.42 -6.83 8.20
C ALA A 146 -16.54 -7.85 7.07
N ALA A 147 -15.78 -8.93 7.17
CA ALA A 147 -15.75 -9.99 6.19
C ALA A 147 -15.74 -11.35 6.88
N ASP A 148 -16.43 -12.32 6.28
CA ASP A 148 -16.21 -13.73 6.58
C ASP A 148 -14.92 -14.16 5.87
N LEU A 149 -13.86 -14.37 6.64
CA LEU A 149 -12.53 -14.65 6.10
C LEU A 149 -12.45 -16.00 5.39
N GLU A 150 -13.25 -16.97 5.85
CA GLU A 150 -13.34 -18.29 5.24
C GLU A 150 -13.99 -18.18 3.87
N ALA A 151 -15.14 -17.50 3.79
CA ALA A 151 -15.84 -17.27 2.53
C ALA A 151 -15.00 -16.41 1.57
N LEU A 152 -14.24 -15.43 2.07
CA LEU A 152 -13.33 -14.62 1.26
C LEU A 152 -12.21 -15.48 0.67
N ALA A 153 -11.59 -16.33 1.47
CA ALA A 153 -10.54 -17.24 1.02
C ALA A 153 -11.05 -18.23 -0.02
N ASP A 154 -12.21 -18.84 0.23
CA ASP A 154 -12.85 -19.76 -0.71
C ASP A 154 -13.17 -19.08 -2.05
N ALA A 155 -13.65 -17.82 -2.00
CA ALA A 155 -13.88 -17.03 -3.20
C ALA A 155 -12.59 -16.77 -3.99
N VAL A 156 -11.47 -16.47 -3.31
CA VAL A 156 -10.16 -16.30 -3.96
C VAL A 156 -9.70 -17.61 -4.63
N VAL A 157 -9.83 -18.75 -3.94
CA VAL A 157 -9.43 -20.06 -4.47
C VAL A 157 -10.29 -20.47 -5.67
N ALA A 158 -11.58 -20.16 -5.63
CA ALA A 158 -12.51 -20.46 -6.72
C ALA A 158 -12.30 -19.56 -7.95
N ALA A 159 -11.94 -18.28 -7.75
CA ALA A 159 -11.83 -17.30 -8.82
C ALA A 159 -10.43 -17.22 -9.46
N SER A 160 -9.38 -17.66 -8.77
CA SER A 160 -8.00 -17.56 -9.24
C SER A 160 -7.54 -18.81 -9.99
N ALA A 161 -6.72 -18.61 -11.02
CA ALA A 161 -5.98 -19.68 -11.69
C ALA A 161 -4.51 -19.79 -11.20
N TYR A 162 -4.11 -19.02 -10.19
CA TYR A 162 -2.75 -19.10 -9.64
C TYR A 162 -2.51 -20.50 -9.05
N PRO A 163 -1.39 -21.18 -9.37
CA PRO A 163 -1.13 -22.54 -8.89
C PRO A 163 -1.17 -22.65 -7.37
N ALA A 164 -0.55 -21.70 -6.65
CA ALA A 164 -0.53 -21.67 -5.19
C ALA A 164 -1.65 -20.79 -4.57
N ARG A 165 -2.80 -20.65 -5.24
CA ARG A 165 -3.93 -19.83 -4.76
C ARG A 165 -4.48 -20.25 -3.39
N ALA A 166 -4.46 -21.54 -3.06
CA ALA A 166 -4.88 -22.03 -1.75
C ALA A 166 -3.96 -21.53 -0.64
N GLU A 167 -2.65 -21.73 -0.80
CA GLU A 167 -1.63 -21.21 0.12
C GLU A 167 -1.68 -19.69 0.22
N TRP A 168 -1.87 -18.99 -0.90
CA TRP A 168 -2.02 -17.54 -0.91
C TRP A 168 -3.26 -17.09 -0.11
N ALA A 169 -4.40 -17.76 -0.30
CA ALA A 169 -5.65 -17.44 0.40
C ALA A 169 -5.52 -17.74 1.91
N ASP A 170 -4.86 -18.84 2.28
CA ASP A 170 -4.59 -19.16 3.68
C ASP A 170 -3.71 -18.07 4.32
N ALA A 171 -2.65 -17.64 3.63
CA ALA A 171 -1.70 -16.66 4.14
C ALA A 171 -2.27 -15.23 4.23
N TYR A 172 -3.12 -14.80 3.30
CA TYR A 172 -3.52 -13.39 3.17
C TYR A 172 -5.02 -13.10 3.34
N ALA A 173 -5.88 -14.12 3.24
CA ALA A 173 -7.32 -13.96 3.49
C ALA A 173 -7.75 -14.58 4.83
N ARG A 174 -7.28 -15.79 5.17
CA ARG A 174 -7.65 -16.47 6.43
C ARG A 174 -6.82 -16.02 7.62
N THR A 175 -5.51 -15.85 7.42
CA THR A 175 -4.59 -15.47 8.49
C THR A 175 -4.66 -13.96 8.75
N VAL A 176 -4.79 -13.60 10.02
CA VAL A 176 -4.80 -12.20 10.48
C VAL A 176 -3.44 -11.89 11.10
N HIS A 177 -2.53 -11.38 10.29
CA HIS A 177 -1.22 -10.93 10.75
C HIS A 177 -1.34 -9.62 11.53
N SER A 178 -0.63 -9.49 12.63
CA SER A 178 -0.59 -8.29 13.46
C SER A 178 0.23 -7.16 12.84
N ASP A 179 0.02 -5.94 13.31
CA ASP A 179 0.89 -4.80 13.00
C ASP A 179 2.32 -5.00 13.54
N ALA A 180 2.48 -5.67 14.69
CA ALA A 180 3.80 -5.99 15.24
C ALA A 180 4.62 -6.93 14.33
N GLU A 181 3.98 -7.91 13.70
CA GLU A 181 4.61 -8.78 12.70
C GLU A 181 5.04 -7.97 11.47
N ALA A 182 4.17 -7.09 10.98
CA ALA A 182 4.51 -6.22 9.87
C ALA A 182 5.66 -5.26 10.19
N LEU A 183 5.66 -4.63 11.37
CA LEU A 183 6.78 -3.82 11.83
C LEU A 183 8.08 -4.63 11.85
N THR A 184 8.03 -5.89 12.30
CA THR A 184 9.21 -6.78 12.29
C THR A 184 9.70 -7.06 10.87
N VAL A 185 8.79 -7.29 9.92
CA VAL A 185 9.10 -7.55 8.50
C VAL A 185 9.68 -6.31 7.82
N PHE A 186 9.10 -5.13 8.06
CA PHE A 186 9.45 -3.92 7.33
C PHE A 186 10.54 -3.07 8.00
N ALA A 187 10.76 -3.18 9.31
CA ALA A 187 11.76 -2.37 10.02
C ALA A 187 13.17 -2.40 9.42
N PRO A 188 13.69 -3.54 8.93
CA PRO A 188 15.00 -3.57 8.27
C PRO A 188 15.10 -2.70 7.00
N ARG A 189 13.96 -2.34 6.39
CA ARG A 189 13.86 -1.54 5.16
C ARG A 189 13.63 -0.05 5.41
N ASP A 190 13.34 0.36 6.65
CA ASP A 190 13.09 1.76 7.03
C ASP A 190 14.38 2.54 7.38
N GLY A 191 15.55 2.01 7.01
CA GLY A 191 16.84 2.67 7.22
C GLY A 191 17.28 2.77 8.69
N ARG A 192 16.58 2.09 9.62
CA ARG A 192 17.01 1.99 11.02
C ARG A 192 18.10 0.93 11.13
N GLU A 193 19.16 1.22 11.89
CA GLU A 193 20.13 0.19 12.25
C GLU A 193 19.41 -0.90 13.06
N ALA A 194 19.59 -2.16 12.66
CA ALA A 194 19.09 -3.29 13.44
C ALA A 194 19.66 -3.17 14.85
N THR A 195 18.80 -3.01 15.85
CA THR A 195 19.23 -2.96 17.25
C THR A 195 19.87 -4.30 17.57
N ARG A 196 21.22 -4.35 17.58
CA ARG A 196 21.94 -5.51 18.10
C ARG A 196 21.55 -5.63 19.57
N ARG A 197 20.77 -6.66 19.90
CA ARG A 197 20.51 -7.05 21.28
C ARG A 197 21.80 -7.52 21.94
#